data_AF-A0AAC9NT38-F1
#
_entry.id   AF-A0AAC9NT38-F1
#
_cell.length_a   1.000
_cell.length_b   1.000
_cell.length_c   1.000
_cell.angle_alpha   90.00
_cell.angle_beta   90.00
_cell.angle_gamma   90.00
#
_symmetry.space_group_name_H-M   'P 1'
#
loop_
_entity.id
_entity.type
_entity.pdbx_description
1 polymer ?
#
loop_
_entity_poly.entity_id
_entity_poly.type
_entity_poly.pdbx_seq_one_letter_code
_entity_poly.pdbx_strand_id
1 'polypeptide(L)'
;MALPFEYNDGGRSNSGFTGKDVRDCVARSVSIASGVPYMEVYAALADGNASQKATSRTPKRTKTAAKGIFTKRKWFQDYMRSLGFVWVSTQSFSSKKRTYLRKGVLPPGRLVVAVSKHYTAVIDGVVNDTHDCGRNGNRCVYGYWTKDS
;
A
#
# COMPACT_ATOMS: atom_id res chain seq x y z
N MET A 1 -20.72 5.85 4.92
CA MET A 1 -19.96 6.84 5.74
C MET A 1 -18.47 6.63 5.52
N ALA A 2 -17.63 7.65 5.69
CA ALA A 2 -16.18 7.51 5.62
C ALA A 2 -15.69 6.41 6.59
N LEU A 3 -14.57 5.76 6.26
CA LEU A 3 -13.89 4.90 7.24
C LEU A 3 -13.26 5.79 8.32
N PRO A 4 -13.24 5.36 9.59
CA PRO A 4 -12.44 6.03 10.61
C PRO A 4 -10.95 6.01 10.24
N PHE A 5 -10.23 6.99 10.76
CA PHE A 5 -8.80 7.17 10.55
C PHE A 5 -8.05 7.00 11.88
N GLU A 6 -6.96 6.25 11.84
CA GLU A 6 -6.00 6.09 12.91
C GLU A 6 -4.60 6.45 12.40
N TYR A 7 -3.89 7.30 13.15
CA TYR A 7 -2.52 7.64 12.81
C TYR A 7 -1.62 6.41 13.04
N ASN A 8 -0.97 5.95 11.98
CA ASN A 8 -0.05 4.84 12.02
C ASN A 8 1.03 5.02 10.94
N ASP A 9 2.29 5.19 11.36
CA ASP A 9 3.42 5.33 10.45
C ASP A 9 4.09 3.99 10.11
N GLY A 10 3.53 2.88 10.61
CA GLY A 10 4.01 1.52 10.41
C GLY A 10 5.29 1.18 11.14
N GLY A 11 5.76 1.99 12.09
CA GLY A 11 7.04 1.83 12.78
C GLY A 11 8.20 2.54 12.09
N ARG A 12 7.90 3.43 11.14
CA ARG A 12 8.90 4.22 10.40
C ARG A 12 9.77 5.06 11.34
N SER A 13 9.14 5.83 12.23
CA SER A 13 9.86 6.70 13.16
C SER A 13 10.69 5.89 14.15
N ASN A 14 10.15 4.77 14.65
CA ASN A 14 10.86 3.84 15.53
C ASN A 14 12.08 3.19 14.87
N SER A 15 12.08 3.08 13.54
CA SER A 15 13.22 2.57 12.76
C SER A 15 14.28 3.65 12.47
N GLY A 16 14.19 4.84 13.08
CA GLY A 16 15.16 5.93 12.94
C GLY A 16 15.00 6.77 11.67
N PHE A 17 13.94 6.58 10.88
CA PHE A 17 13.72 7.34 9.65
C PHE A 17 13.15 8.73 9.97
N THR A 18 13.83 9.78 9.51
CA THR A 18 13.43 11.18 9.69
C THR A 18 12.87 11.79 8.40
N GLY A 19 12.37 13.04 8.47
CA GLY A 19 11.81 13.77 7.32
C GLY A 19 10.32 13.51 7.07
N LYS A 20 9.60 14.56 6.66
CA LYS A 20 8.13 14.56 6.47
C LYS A 20 7.71 14.28 5.02
N ASP A 21 8.53 14.65 4.04
CA ASP A 21 8.19 14.56 2.61
C ASP A 21 8.69 13.27 1.95
N VAL A 22 8.24 12.13 2.47
CA VAL A 22 8.57 10.80 1.95
C VAL A 22 7.41 10.14 1.22
N ARG A 23 7.74 9.34 0.21
CA ARG A 23 6.76 8.62 -0.65
C ARG A 23 6.77 7.11 -0.39
N ASP A 24 7.04 6.72 0.85
CA ASP A 24 7.14 5.33 1.33
C ASP A 24 5.79 4.70 1.72
N CYS A 25 4.66 5.28 1.28
CA CYS A 25 3.31 4.80 1.60
C CYS A 25 3.13 3.28 1.37
N VAL A 26 3.79 2.72 0.35
CA VAL A 26 3.79 1.27 0.09
C VAL A 26 4.49 0.50 1.21
N ALA A 27 5.66 0.96 1.68
CA ALA A 27 6.37 0.32 2.79
C ALA A 27 5.57 0.41 4.09
N ARG A 28 5.00 1.58 4.40
CA ARG A 28 4.18 1.78 5.61
C ARG A 28 2.93 0.89 5.60
N SER A 29 2.15 0.94 4.52
CA SER A 29 0.93 0.14 4.41
C SER A 29 1.18 -1.36 4.45
N VAL A 30 2.25 -1.84 3.80
CA VAL A 30 2.64 -3.26 3.87
C VAL A 30 3.12 -3.63 5.27
N SER A 31 3.94 -2.82 5.93
CA SER A 31 4.37 -3.03 7.32
C SER A 31 3.16 -3.23 8.24
N ILE A 32 2.23 -2.26 8.22
CA ILE A 32 1.03 -2.26 9.06
C ILE A 32 0.16 -3.51 8.80
N ALA A 33 -0.16 -3.79 7.53
CA ALA A 33 -1.08 -4.88 7.21
C ALA A 33 -0.42 -6.26 7.34
N SER A 34 0.89 -6.37 7.13
CA SER A 34 1.59 -7.66 7.23
C SER A 34 1.98 -8.00 8.67
N GLY A 35 2.25 -6.99 9.50
CA GLY A 35 2.89 -7.15 10.81
C GLY A 35 4.42 -7.28 10.74
N VAL A 36 5.01 -7.27 9.54
CA VAL A 36 6.45 -7.31 9.34
C VAL A 36 7.06 -5.94 9.66
N PRO A 37 8.19 -5.85 10.40
CA PRO A 37 8.80 -4.58 10.75
C PRO A 37 9.06 -3.67 9.54
N TYR A 38 8.82 -2.36 9.70
CA TYR A 38 8.98 -1.37 8.64
C TYR A 38 10.35 -1.45 7.95
N MET A 39 11.42 -1.62 8.72
CA MET A 39 12.79 -1.67 8.19
C MET A 39 12.98 -2.87 7.24
N GLU A 40 12.44 -4.03 7.57
CA GLU A 40 12.51 -5.23 6.72
C GLU A 40 11.72 -5.04 5.43
N VAL A 41 10.49 -4.52 5.54
CA VAL A 41 9.66 -4.19 4.37
C VAL A 41 10.35 -3.15 3.49
N TYR A 42 10.90 -2.09 4.09
CA TYR A 42 11.61 -1.04 3.39
C TYR A 42 12.82 -1.59 2.63
N ALA A 43 13.62 -2.45 3.28
CA ALA A 43 14.79 -3.07 2.68
C ALA A 43 14.40 -3.95 1.46
N ALA A 44 13.42 -4.84 1.62
CA ALA A 44 12.93 -5.69 0.53
C ALA A 44 12.43 -4.87 -0.66
N LEU A 45 11.67 -3.80 -0.41
CA LEU A 45 11.16 -2.91 -1.45
C LEU A 45 12.28 -2.08 -2.11
N ALA A 46 13.29 -1.66 -1.35
CA ALA A 46 14.46 -0.95 -1.87
C ALA A 46 15.29 -1.85 -2.80
N ASP A 47 15.46 -3.12 -2.42
CA ASP A 47 16.15 -4.14 -3.24
C ASP A 47 15.38 -4.47 -4.52
N GLY A 48 14.06 -4.62 -4.43
CA GLY A 48 13.20 -4.76 -5.61
C GLY A 48 13.30 -3.55 -6.57
N ASN A 49 13.38 -2.34 -6.02
CA ASN A 49 13.59 -1.14 -6.82
C ASN A 49 14.95 -1.11 -7.54
N ALA A 50 16.02 -1.57 -6.89
CA ALA A 50 17.37 -1.58 -7.44
C ALA A 50 17.58 -2.68 -8.50
N SER A 51 16.99 -3.85 -8.26
CA SER A 51 17.13 -5.04 -9.11
C SER A 51 16.21 -5.03 -10.34
N GLN A 52 15.20 -4.15 -10.38
CA GLN A 52 14.29 -4.11 -11.52
C GLN A 52 15.00 -3.70 -12.83
N LYS A 53 14.66 -4.40 -13.92
CA LYS A 53 15.11 -4.03 -15.26
C LYS A 53 14.54 -2.68 -15.69
N ALA A 54 15.41 -1.83 -16.21
CA ALA A 54 15.00 -0.63 -16.92
C ALA A 54 14.24 -1.00 -18.20
N THR A 55 13.25 -0.20 -18.55
CA THR A 55 12.45 -0.30 -19.77
C THR A 55 12.20 1.11 -20.30
N SER A 56 11.75 1.25 -21.55
CA SER A 56 11.40 2.56 -22.12
C SER A 56 10.37 3.34 -21.28
N ARG A 57 9.45 2.64 -20.60
CA ARG A 57 8.42 3.24 -19.74
C ARG A 57 8.86 3.38 -18.27
N THR A 58 9.98 2.79 -17.88
CA THR A 58 10.37 2.72 -16.47
C THR A 58 11.89 2.66 -16.35
N PRO A 59 12.57 3.77 -16.03
CA PRO A 59 14.02 3.81 -15.92
C PRO A 59 14.52 3.04 -14.70
N LYS A 60 15.84 2.82 -14.65
CA LYS A 60 16.51 2.23 -13.48
C LYS A 60 16.31 3.14 -12.26
N ARG A 61 16.19 2.54 -11.07
CA ARG A 61 15.94 3.26 -9.83
C ARG A 61 17.05 3.03 -8.81
N THR A 62 17.18 4.00 -7.93
CA THR A 62 18.05 3.90 -6.75
C THR A 62 17.48 2.89 -5.76
N LYS A 63 18.36 2.26 -4.98
CA LYS A 63 18.01 1.32 -3.90
C LYS A 63 17.38 2.06 -2.72
N THR A 64 16.08 2.37 -2.83
CA THR A 64 15.31 3.06 -1.79
C THR A 64 13.81 2.87 -2.02
N ALA A 65 13.04 2.75 -0.93
CA ALA A 65 11.57 2.82 -0.98
C ALA A 65 11.01 4.22 -0.69
N ALA A 66 11.82 5.17 -0.23
CA ALA A 66 11.40 6.54 0.12
C ALA A 66 10.90 7.36 -1.06
N LYS A 67 11.25 6.96 -2.30
CA LYS A 67 10.84 7.62 -3.55
C LYS A 67 9.65 6.94 -4.23
N GLY A 68 8.90 6.08 -3.53
CA GLY A 68 7.77 5.32 -4.04
C GLY A 68 8.15 4.03 -4.76
N ILE A 69 7.19 3.12 -4.91
CA ILE A 69 7.38 1.77 -5.48
C ILE A 69 6.50 1.59 -6.72
N PHE A 70 7.02 0.90 -7.74
CA PHE A 70 6.22 0.48 -8.90
C PHE A 70 5.49 -0.83 -8.60
N THR A 71 4.31 -0.71 -8.02
CA THR A 71 3.53 -1.86 -7.52
C THR A 71 2.95 -2.77 -8.61
N LYS A 72 3.01 -2.37 -9.88
CA LYS A 72 2.62 -3.23 -11.01
C LYS A 72 3.71 -4.21 -11.46
N ARG A 73 4.93 -4.10 -10.92
CA ARG A 73 6.04 -4.99 -11.29
C ARG A 73 5.82 -6.38 -10.71
N LYS A 74 6.24 -7.42 -11.45
CA LYS A 74 6.12 -8.82 -11.01
C LYS A 74 6.78 -9.05 -9.65
N TRP A 75 8.00 -8.54 -9.45
CA TRP A 75 8.74 -8.71 -8.18
C TRP A 75 7.96 -8.17 -6.98
N PHE A 76 7.23 -7.07 -7.13
CA PHE A 76 6.42 -6.51 -6.05
C PHE A 76 5.22 -7.43 -5.75
N GLN A 77 4.56 -7.92 -6.79
CA GLN A 77 3.45 -8.87 -6.61
C GLN A 77 3.93 -10.18 -5.99
N ASP A 78 5.10 -10.67 -6.38
CA ASP A 78 5.71 -11.88 -5.80
C ASP A 78 6.05 -11.66 -4.31
N TYR A 79 6.60 -10.49 -3.96
CA TYR A 79 6.84 -10.12 -2.56
C TYR A 79 5.55 -10.06 -1.74
N MET A 80 4.48 -9.46 -2.27
CA MET A 80 3.18 -9.46 -1.59
C MET A 80 2.65 -10.89 -1.40
N ARG A 81 2.77 -11.76 -2.41
CA ARG A 81 2.38 -13.17 -2.31
C ARG A 81 3.21 -13.94 -1.30
N SER A 82 4.52 -13.68 -1.19
CA SER A 82 5.37 -14.33 -0.18
C SER A 82 5.00 -13.93 1.25
N LEU A 83 4.37 -12.77 1.43
CA LEU A 83 3.79 -12.33 2.70
C LEU A 83 2.36 -12.87 2.94
N GLY A 84 1.86 -13.76 2.08
CA GLY A 84 0.53 -14.36 2.18
C GLY A 84 -0.60 -13.51 1.59
N PHE A 85 -0.30 -12.40 0.91
CA PHE A 85 -1.34 -11.57 0.33
C PHE A 85 -1.82 -12.06 -1.05
N VAL A 86 -3.11 -11.87 -1.28
CA VAL A 86 -3.78 -12.08 -2.57
C VAL A 86 -4.34 -10.76 -3.08
N TRP A 87 -4.15 -10.47 -4.37
CA TRP A 87 -4.67 -9.25 -5.00
C TRP A 87 -6.11 -9.42 -5.45
N VAL A 88 -6.96 -8.45 -5.09
CA VAL A 88 -8.35 -8.33 -5.56
C VAL A 88 -8.50 -7.02 -6.34
N SER A 89 -8.80 -7.13 -7.64
CA SER A 89 -9.13 -5.96 -8.47
C SER A 89 -10.54 -5.48 -8.17
N THR A 90 -10.71 -4.19 -7.93
CA THR A 90 -12.04 -3.57 -7.81
C THR A 90 -12.50 -2.93 -9.11
N GLN A 91 -11.64 -2.87 -10.12
CA GLN A 91 -11.98 -2.41 -11.46
C GLN A 91 -12.43 -3.63 -12.28
N SER A 92 -13.73 -3.70 -12.58
CA SER A 92 -14.25 -4.63 -13.59
C SER A 92 -14.15 -4.00 -14.97
N PHE A 93 -13.71 -4.77 -15.96
CA PHE A 93 -13.53 -4.33 -17.34
C PHE A 93 -14.82 -3.76 -17.97
N SER A 94 -16.00 -4.20 -17.51
CA SER A 94 -17.31 -3.81 -18.05
C SER A 94 -18.12 -2.88 -17.15
N SER A 95 -17.65 -2.56 -15.93
CA SER A 95 -18.48 -1.86 -14.95
C SER A 95 -18.12 -0.39 -14.82
N LYS A 96 -19.12 0.49 -14.97
CA LYS A 96 -19.03 1.90 -14.56
C LYS A 96 -19.01 2.08 -13.03
N LYS A 97 -19.21 1.01 -12.26
CA LYS A 97 -19.27 1.05 -10.79
C LYS A 97 -17.86 1.21 -10.22
N ARG A 98 -17.63 2.35 -9.57
CA ARG A 98 -16.39 2.63 -8.86
C ARG A 98 -16.50 2.15 -7.42
N THR A 99 -15.43 1.53 -6.92
CA THR A 99 -15.27 1.18 -5.51
C THR A 99 -14.61 2.34 -4.80
N TYR A 100 -15.10 2.67 -3.60
CA TYR A 100 -14.64 3.80 -2.80
C TYR A 100 -14.18 3.34 -1.43
N LEU A 101 -13.23 4.06 -0.83
CA LEU A 101 -12.70 3.83 0.51
C LEU A 101 -13.74 4.23 1.56
N ARG A 102 -14.76 3.40 1.75
CA ARG A 102 -15.98 3.71 2.52
C ARG A 102 -16.45 2.49 3.31
N LYS A 103 -17.14 2.72 4.43
CA LYS A 103 -17.71 1.65 5.27
C LYS A 103 -18.64 0.74 4.47
N GLY A 104 -18.51 -0.57 4.66
CA GLY A 104 -19.32 -1.60 4.01
C GLY A 104 -18.96 -1.92 2.55
N VAL A 105 -17.89 -1.32 2.02
CA VAL A 105 -17.45 -1.53 0.63
C VAL A 105 -16.26 -2.48 0.53
N LEU A 106 -15.32 -2.41 1.47
CA LEU A 106 -14.17 -3.30 1.57
C LEU A 106 -14.46 -4.43 2.58
N PRO A 107 -13.91 -5.63 2.37
CA PRO A 107 -14.04 -6.71 3.34
C PRO A 107 -13.34 -6.36 4.68
N PRO A 108 -13.71 -7.02 5.78
CA PRO A 108 -12.94 -6.94 7.03
C PRO A 108 -11.57 -7.62 6.87
N GLY A 109 -10.74 -7.56 7.91
CA GLY A 109 -9.40 -8.12 7.93
C GLY A 109 -8.30 -7.11 7.57
N ARG A 110 -7.15 -7.62 7.15
CA ARG A 110 -5.93 -6.84 6.92
C ARG A 110 -5.71 -6.57 5.44
N LEU A 111 -5.90 -5.32 5.05
CA LEU A 111 -5.85 -4.90 3.65
C LEU A 111 -4.71 -3.91 3.39
N VAL A 112 -4.02 -4.07 2.26
CA VAL A 112 -3.21 -3.02 1.64
C VAL A 112 -3.97 -2.48 0.43
N VAL A 113 -4.54 -1.29 0.56
CA VAL A 113 -5.48 -0.72 -0.41
C VAL A 113 -4.77 0.22 -1.37
N ALA A 114 -4.90 -0.05 -2.67
CA ALA A 114 -4.39 0.81 -3.72
C ALA A 114 -5.43 1.87 -4.10
N VAL A 115 -5.08 3.14 -3.89
CA VAL A 115 -5.91 4.28 -4.30
C VAL A 115 -5.14 5.17 -5.26
N SER A 116 -5.77 6.23 -5.77
CA SER A 116 -5.11 7.18 -6.67
C SER A 116 -3.82 7.75 -6.06
N LYS A 117 -2.66 7.44 -6.69
CA LYS A 117 -1.31 7.91 -6.32
C LYS A 117 -0.87 7.58 -4.87
N HIS A 118 -1.51 6.65 -4.19
CA HIS A 118 -1.24 6.35 -2.77
C HIS A 118 -1.63 4.92 -2.40
N TYR A 119 -1.00 4.40 -1.35
CA TYR A 119 -1.31 3.09 -0.75
C TYR A 119 -1.54 3.29 0.75
N THR A 120 -2.58 2.67 1.29
CA THR A 120 -2.97 2.81 2.70
C THR A 120 -3.33 1.44 3.28
N ALA A 121 -3.11 1.24 4.57
CA ALA A 121 -3.57 0.02 5.24
C ALA A 121 -5.00 0.23 5.74
N VAL A 122 -5.83 -0.80 5.60
CA VAL A 122 -7.15 -0.84 6.25
C VAL A 122 -7.21 -2.10 7.09
N ILE A 123 -7.39 -1.94 8.39
CA ILE A 123 -7.46 -3.04 9.37
C ILE A 123 -8.86 -3.01 9.97
N ASP A 124 -9.65 -4.04 9.69
CA ASP A 124 -11.02 -4.20 10.18
C ASP A 124 -11.90 -2.95 9.99
N GLY A 125 -11.75 -2.31 8.83
CA GLY A 125 -12.49 -1.11 8.45
C GLY A 125 -11.93 0.20 9.01
N VAL A 126 -10.73 0.23 9.58
CA VAL A 126 -10.03 1.43 10.04
C VAL A 126 -8.85 1.76 9.13
N VAL A 127 -8.81 2.98 8.60
CA VAL A 127 -7.67 3.46 7.80
C VAL A 127 -6.49 3.73 8.72
N ASN A 128 -5.37 3.05 8.46
CA ASN A 128 -4.12 3.19 9.19
C ASN A 128 -3.08 3.87 8.28
N ASP A 129 -2.79 5.14 8.55
CA ASP A 129 -1.88 5.95 7.73
C ASP A 129 -1.32 7.16 8.50
N THR A 130 -0.47 7.96 7.87
CA THR A 130 0.06 9.20 8.48
C THR A 130 -0.87 10.42 8.29
N HIS A 131 -1.95 10.27 7.52
CA HIS A 131 -2.99 11.28 7.31
C HIS A 131 -4.29 10.62 6.82
N ASP A 132 -5.44 11.25 7.06
CA ASP A 132 -6.71 10.79 6.49
C ASP A 132 -6.72 10.95 4.97
N CYS A 133 -6.52 9.83 4.26
CA CYS A 133 -6.48 9.81 2.80
C CYS A 133 -7.85 9.55 2.15
N GLY A 134 -8.90 9.36 2.95
CA GLY A 134 -10.23 8.86 2.56
C GLY A 134 -11.10 9.84 1.78
N ARG A 135 -10.78 11.14 1.79
CA ARG A 135 -11.54 12.20 1.08
C ARG A 135 -13.05 12.13 1.36
N ASN A 136 -13.42 12.06 2.64
CA ASN A 136 -14.82 11.89 3.09
C ASN A 136 -15.51 10.65 2.48
N GLY A 137 -14.76 9.56 2.28
CA GLY A 137 -15.26 8.33 1.69
C GLY A 137 -15.43 8.34 0.17
N ASN A 138 -14.94 9.37 -0.52
CA ASN A 138 -14.98 9.50 -1.98
C ASN A 138 -13.65 9.14 -2.66
N ARG A 139 -12.66 8.62 -1.91
CA ARG A 139 -11.40 8.16 -2.49
C ARG A 139 -11.62 6.86 -3.28
N CYS A 140 -11.35 6.89 -4.57
CA CYS A 140 -11.48 5.72 -5.46
C CYS A 140 -10.41 4.66 -5.13
N VAL A 141 -10.86 3.41 -5.01
CA VAL A 141 -10.05 2.22 -4.78
C VAL A 141 -9.89 1.48 -6.10
N TYR A 142 -8.63 1.22 -6.47
CA TYR A 142 -8.28 0.49 -7.70
C TYR A 142 -8.18 -1.02 -7.51
N GLY A 143 -7.94 -1.43 -6.27
CA GLY A 143 -7.87 -2.81 -5.82
C GLY A 143 -7.24 -2.84 -4.45
N TYR A 144 -7.15 -4.01 -3.86
CA TYR A 144 -6.51 -4.21 -2.57
C TYR A 144 -5.83 -5.56 -2.52
N TRP A 145 -4.76 -5.64 -1.74
CA TRP A 145 -4.20 -6.89 -1.29
C TRP A 145 -4.88 -7.27 0.02
N THR A 146 -5.30 -8.53 0.14
CA THR A 146 -5.91 -9.09 1.34
C THR A 146 -5.11 -10.30 1.78
N LYS A 147 -4.99 -10.51 3.09
CA LYS A 147 -4.55 -11.77 3.65
C LYS A 147 -5.51 -12.19 4.76
N ASP A 148 -5.68 -13.48 4.94
CA ASP A 148 -6.45 -13.99 6.07
C ASP A 148 -5.70 -13.61 7.37
N SER A 149 -6.47 -13.20 8.38
CA SER A 149 -5.95 -12.71 9.67
C SER A 149 -5.37 -13.82 10.51
#